data_AF-A0A6J5GVH8-F1
#
_entry.id   AF-A0A6J5GVH8-F1
#
_cell.length_a   1.000
_cell.length_b   1.000
_cell.length_c   1.000
_cell.angle_alpha   90.00
_cell.angle_beta   90.00
_cell.angle_gamma   90.00
#
_symmetry.space_group_name_H-M   'P 1'
#
loop_
_entity.id
_entity.type
_entity.pdbx_description
1 polymer ?
#
loop_
_entity_poly.entity_id
_entity_poly.type
_entity_poly.pdbx_seq_one_letter_code
_entity_poly.pdbx_strand_id
1 'polypeptide(L)'
;MTDTISTDDILGKVTEIFREIFDDDDLVLTMDSTADDIDKWDSLNHISIIIACEMRFKVKFQTAEIESLKDVGELVDLIRSKQSQ
;
A
#
# COMPACT_ATOMS: atom_id res chain seq x y z
N MET A 1 -11.50 -18.37 13.13
CA MET A 1 -10.86 -18.39 11.81
C MET A 1 -10.07 -17.10 11.71
N THR A 2 -8.76 -17.18 11.77
CA THR A 2 -7.91 -16.06 11.32
C THR A 2 -7.82 -16.22 9.80
N ASP A 3 -8.69 -15.50 9.08
CA ASP A 3 -8.61 -15.42 7.62
C ASP A 3 -7.30 -14.72 7.25
N THR A 4 -6.29 -15.51 6.89
CA THR A 4 -5.05 -14.99 6.31
C THR A 4 -5.41 -14.37 4.96
N ILE A 5 -5.36 -13.03 4.88
CA ILE A 5 -5.54 -12.30 3.63
C ILE A 5 -4.40 -12.66 2.67
N SER A 6 -4.72 -12.95 1.41
CA SER A 6 -3.73 -13.31 0.38
C SER A 6 -3.01 -12.09 -0.17
N THR A 7 -1.84 -12.27 -0.78
CA THR A 7 -1.09 -11.17 -1.44
C THR A 7 -1.95 -10.43 -2.48
N ASP A 8 -2.69 -11.16 -3.32
CA ASP A 8 -3.59 -10.58 -4.33
C ASP A 8 -4.72 -9.74 -3.70
N ASP A 9 -5.25 -10.17 -2.55
CA ASP A 9 -6.28 -9.44 -1.82
C ASP A 9 -5.74 -8.12 -1.24
N ILE A 10 -4.48 -8.12 -0.75
CA ILE A 10 -3.81 -6.91 -0.27
C ILE A 10 -3.53 -5.98 -1.44
N LEU A 11 -2.94 -6.50 -2.53
CA LEU A 11 -2.62 -5.70 -3.72
C LEU A 11 -3.87 -5.06 -4.32
N GLY A 12 -4.99 -5.78 -4.38
CA GLY A 12 -6.28 -5.23 -4.84
C GLY A 12 -6.74 -4.06 -3.97
N LYS A 13 -6.71 -4.21 -2.64
CA LYS A 13 -7.08 -3.13 -1.70
C LYS A 13 -6.10 -1.95 -1.70
N VAL A 14 -4.81 -2.21 -1.88
CA VAL A 14 -3.79 -1.15 -2.04
C VAL A 14 -4.06 -0.40 -3.35
N THR A 15 -4.40 -1.11 -4.43
CA THR A 15 -4.80 -0.48 -5.69
C THR A 15 -6.00 0.43 -5.49
N GLU A 16 -7.06 -0.02 -4.80
CA GLU A 16 -8.22 0.84 -4.47
C GLU A 16 -7.81 2.12 -3.74
N ILE A 17 -6.92 2.04 -2.75
CA ILE A 17 -6.43 3.21 -2.00
C ILE A 17 -5.73 4.20 -2.94
N PHE A 18 -4.90 3.70 -3.86
CA PHE A 18 -4.22 4.58 -4.82
C PHE A 18 -5.21 5.25 -5.76
N ARG A 19 -6.24 4.52 -6.23
CA ARG A 19 -7.31 5.08 -7.08
C ARG A 19 -8.06 6.20 -6.36
N GLU A 20 -8.42 5.98 -5.09
CA GLU A 20 -9.11 6.97 -4.26
C GLU A 20 -8.27 8.24 -4.03
N ILE A 21 -6.96 8.09 -3.77
CA ILE A 21 -6.06 9.22 -3.49
C ILE A 21 -5.73 10.00 -4.78
N PHE A 22 -5.56 9.29 -5.89
CA PHE A 22 -5.17 9.89 -7.16
C PHE A 22 -6.36 10.29 -8.05
N ASP A 23 -7.59 9.96 -7.65
CA ASP A 23 -8.80 10.13 -8.45
C ASP A 23 -8.61 9.53 -9.86
N ASP A 24 -8.18 8.27 -9.88
CA ASP A 24 -7.82 7.54 -11.10
C ASP A 24 -8.30 6.09 -11.03
N ASP A 25 -9.52 5.84 -11.50
CA ASP A 25 -10.15 4.52 -11.47
C ASP A 25 -9.50 3.47 -12.39
N ASP A 26 -8.73 3.92 -13.38
CA ASP A 26 -8.07 3.05 -14.38
C ASP A 26 -6.67 2.62 -13.93
N LEU A 27 -6.15 3.18 -12.84
CA LEU A 27 -4.83 2.82 -12.31
C LEU A 27 -4.76 1.32 -11.97
N VAL A 28 -3.75 0.65 -12.48
CA VAL A 28 -3.44 -0.76 -12.18
C VAL A 28 -2.05 -0.82 -11.57
N LEU A 29 -1.96 -1.22 -10.31
CA LEU A 29 -0.69 -1.46 -9.65
C LEU A 29 -0.21 -2.88 -9.90
N THR A 30 1.11 -3.01 -9.90
CA THR A 30 1.82 -4.29 -9.86
C THR A 30 2.72 -4.31 -8.61
N MET A 31 3.27 -5.47 -8.27
CA MET A 31 4.23 -5.57 -7.16
C MET A 31 5.50 -4.72 -7.40
N ASP A 32 5.86 -4.50 -8.67
CA ASP A 32 7.05 -3.73 -9.03
C ASP A 32 6.76 -2.23 -9.22
N SER A 33 5.51 -1.78 -9.04
CA SER A 33 5.14 -0.38 -9.23
C SER A 33 5.80 0.52 -8.18
N THR A 34 6.46 1.58 -8.63
CA THR A 34 7.19 2.54 -7.80
C THR A 34 6.62 3.96 -7.91
N ALA A 35 7.10 4.88 -7.07
CA ALA A 35 6.75 6.30 -7.18
C ALA A 35 7.22 6.92 -8.49
N ASP A 36 8.29 6.41 -9.10
CA ASP A 36 8.80 6.90 -10.39
C ASP A 36 7.90 6.50 -11.57
N ASP A 37 7.08 5.46 -11.41
CA ASP A 37 6.13 5.01 -12.45
C ASP A 37 4.82 5.82 -12.44
N ILE A 38 4.55 6.57 -11.37
CA ILE A 38 3.28 7.26 -11.14
C ILE A 38 3.54 8.73 -10.83
N ASP A 39 3.33 9.61 -11.81
CA ASP A 39 3.59 11.06 -11.68
C ASP A 39 2.91 11.72 -10.47
N LYS A 40 1.74 11.22 -10.05
CA LYS A 40 0.99 11.74 -8.90
C LYS A 40 1.56 11.27 -7.55
N TRP A 41 2.47 10.30 -7.54
CA TRP A 41 3.02 9.72 -6.31
C TRP A 41 4.20 10.55 -5.77
N ASP A 42 3.87 11.71 -5.21
CA ASP A 42 4.82 12.55 -4.49
C ASP A 42 4.89 12.24 -2.98
N SER A 43 5.68 13.02 -2.23
CA SER A 43 5.82 12.84 -0.77
C SER A 43 4.52 13.04 0.02
N LEU A 44 3.63 13.95 -0.41
CA LEU A 44 2.38 14.22 0.29
C LEU A 44 1.41 13.05 0.09
N ASN A 45 1.29 12.58 -1.15
CA ASN A 45 0.46 11.44 -1.46
C ASN A 45 1.03 10.14 -0.88
N HIS A 46 2.35 9.99 -0.81
CA HIS A 46 2.97 8.86 -0.11
C HIS A 46 2.50 8.78 1.35
N ILE A 47 2.49 9.89 2.10
CA ILE A 47 1.97 9.90 3.47
C ILE A 47 0.48 9.56 3.53
N SER A 48 -0.32 10.11 2.61
CA SER A 48 -1.76 9.80 2.53
C SER A 48 -2.03 8.31 2.28
N ILE A 49 -1.26 7.68 1.39
CA ILE A 49 -1.32 6.25 1.09
C ILE A 49 -1.02 5.44 2.35
N ILE A 50 0.05 5.76 3.06
CA ILE A 50 0.43 5.06 4.29
C ILE A 50 -0.68 5.14 5.34
N ILE A 51 -1.26 6.32 5.57
CA ILE A 51 -2.37 6.51 6.51
C ILE A 51 -3.61 5.72 6.08
N ALA A 52 -3.97 5.76 4.79
CA ALA A 52 -5.10 5.01 4.25
C ALA A 52 -4.90 3.49 4.41
N CYS A 53 -3.69 2.97 4.17
CA CYS A 53 -3.33 1.58 4.41
C CYS A 53 -3.48 1.21 5.89
N GLU A 54 -2.96 2.01 6.82
CA GLU A 54 -3.12 1.77 8.25
C GLU A 54 -4.60 1.64 8.65
N MET A 55 -5.45 2.55 8.15
CA MET A 55 -6.88 2.53 8.44
C MET A 55 -7.60 1.34 7.81
N ARG A 56 -7.33 1.05 6.54
CA ARG A 56 -7.99 -0.03 5.76
C ARG A 56 -7.66 -1.40 6.32
N PHE A 57 -6.40 -1.63 6.66
CA PHE A 57 -5.92 -2.92 7.16
C PHE A 57 -5.89 -2.99 8.69
N LYS A 58 -6.17 -1.89 9.40
CA LYS A 58 -6.12 -1.78 10.86
C LYS A 58 -4.73 -2.16 11.42
N VAL A 59 -3.68 -1.71 10.73
CA VAL A 59 -2.27 -1.92 11.10
C VAL A 59 -1.61 -0.61 11.50
N LYS A 60 -0.43 -0.71 12.09
CA LYS A 60 0.43 0.44 12.40
C LYS A 60 1.82 0.20 11.84
N PHE A 61 2.34 1.18 11.12
CA PHE A 61 3.70 1.18 10.59
C PHE A 61 4.60 2.05 11.45
N GLN A 62 5.85 1.65 11.57
CA GLN A 62 6.91 2.47 12.14
C GLN A 62 7.53 3.33 11.05
N THR A 63 8.04 4.51 11.42
CA THR A 63 8.72 5.41 10.47
C THR A 63 9.84 4.72 9.71
N ALA A 64 10.66 3.90 10.39
CA ALA A 64 11.75 3.16 9.75
C ALA A 64 11.26 2.09 8.75
N GLU A 65 10.07 1.53 8.95
CA GLU A 65 9.48 0.58 8.00
C GLU A 65 9.04 1.32 6.74
N ILE A 66 8.40 2.49 6.90
CA ILE A 66 7.94 3.34 5.80
C ILE A 66 9.13 3.86 4.98
N GLU A 67 10.19 4.35 5.64
CA GLU A 67 11.40 4.84 4.97
C GLU A 67 12.12 3.78 4.14
N SER A 68 11.89 2.49 4.44
CA SER A 68 12.52 1.39 3.73
C SER A 68 11.77 0.96 2.46
N LEU A 69 10.50 1.39 2.30
CA LEU A 69 9.62 1.03 1.19
C LEU A 69 10.10 1.67 -0.13
N LYS A 70 10.30 0.84 -1.16
CA LYS A 70 10.71 1.28 -2.50
C LYS A 70 9.64 1.08 -3.56
N ASP A 71 8.82 0.06 -3.39
CA ASP A 71 7.79 -0.35 -4.33
C ASP A 71 6.51 -0.81 -3.62
N VAL A 72 5.46 -1.02 -4.40
CA VAL A 72 4.17 -1.53 -3.91
C VAL A 72 4.32 -2.94 -3.31
N GLY A 73 5.25 -3.76 -3.81
CA GLY A 73 5.50 -5.10 -3.31
C GLY A 73 5.99 -5.14 -1.87
N GLU A 74 6.96 -4.29 -1.53
CA GLU A 74 7.46 -4.10 -0.17
C GLU A 74 6.33 -3.61 0.76
N LEU A 75 5.44 -2.73 0.27
CA LEU A 75 4.26 -2.29 1.04
C LEU A 75 3.27 -3.43 1.30
N VAL A 76 2.97 -4.24 0.28
CA VAL A 76 2.08 -5.40 0.38
C VAL A 76 2.63 -6.43 1.37
N ASP A 77 3.92 -6.74 1.27
CA ASP A 77 4.60 -7.66 2.18
C ASP A 77 4.64 -7.14 3.62
N LEU A 78 4.86 -5.83 3.80
CA LEU A 78 4.81 -5.19 5.11
C LEU A 78 3.41 -5.32 5.72
N ILE A 79 2.35 -5.04 4.98
CA ILE A 79 0.95 -5.23 5.44
C ILE A 79 0.71 -6.70 5.84
N ARG A 80 1.12 -7.65 4.99
CA ARG A 80 0.95 -9.09 5.24
C ARG A 80 1.66 -9.51 6.53
N SER A 81 2.86 -9.00 6.77
CA SER A 81 3.62 -9.28 8.00
C SER A 81 2.89 -8.82 9.26
N LYS A 82 2.23 -7.65 9.20
CA LYS A 82 1.44 -7.08 10.31
C LYS A 82 0.13 -7.84 10.58
N GLN A 83 -0.48 -8.42 9.56
CA GLN A 83 -1.70 -9.25 9.70
C GLN A 83 -1.42 -10.63 10.31
N SER A 84 -0.17 -11.08 10.26
CA SER A 84 0.25 -12.39 10.79
C SER A 84 0.79 -12.30 12.23
N GLN A 85 0.80 -11.10 12.83
CA GLN A 85 1.36 -10.81 14.15
C GLN A 85 0.29 -10.81 15.25
#